data_AF-A0A2R8BM91-F1
#
_entry.id   AF-A0A2R8BM91-F1
#
_cell.length_a   1.000
_cell.length_b   1.000
_cell.length_c   1.000
_cell.angle_alpha   90.00
_cell.angle_beta   90.00
_cell.angle_gamma   90.00
#
_symmetry.space_group_name_H-M   'P 1'
#
loop_
_entity.id
_entity.type
_entity.pdbx_description
1 polymer ?
#
loop_
_entity_poly.entity_id
_entity_poly.type
_entity_poly.pdbx_seq_one_letter_code
_entity_poly.pdbx_strand_id
1 'polypeptide(L)'
;MQNGFVKSFNGRMRDEFLNETLCRNLAHARELIAVWVSDYNTQRSHSALGYQTPAGYARNLTNAIARPAAQDESSARQATAQPAPIGVNTNWAPVAAG
;
A
#
# COMPACT_ATOMS: atom_id res chain seq x y z
N MET A 1 -4.57 5.72 -13.49
CA MET A 1 -5.22 4.82 -12.50
C MET A 1 -6.43 5.45 -11.78
N GLN A 2 -6.73 6.74 -11.95
CA GLN A 2 -7.77 7.45 -11.17
C GLN A 2 -9.23 7.09 -11.55
N ASN A 3 -9.49 6.69 -12.80
CA ASN A 3 -10.85 6.44 -13.30
C ASN A 3 -11.48 5.13 -12.74
N GLY A 4 -10.66 4.18 -12.30
CA GLY A 4 -11.15 2.88 -11.80
C GLY A 4 -11.96 2.98 -10.50
N PHE A 5 -11.57 3.87 -9.59
CA PHE A 5 -12.27 4.11 -8.32
C PHE A 5 -13.63 4.78 -8.54
N VAL A 6 -13.67 5.84 -9.35
CA VAL A 6 -14.92 6.54 -9.67
C VAL A 6 -15.89 5.61 -10.39
N LYS A 7 -15.37 4.77 -11.29
CA LYS A 7 -16.18 3.79 -12.03
C LYS A 7 -16.73 2.68 -11.13
N SER A 8 -15.94 2.16 -10.20
CA SER A 8 -16.42 1.14 -9.26
C SER A 8 -17.45 1.71 -8.28
N PHE A 9 -17.25 2.92 -7.77
CA PHE A 9 -18.23 3.63 -6.95
C PHE A 9 -19.55 3.84 -7.70
N ASN A 10 -19.49 4.41 -8.91
CA ASN A 10 -20.70 4.71 -9.69
C ASN A 10 -21.47 3.44 -10.10
N GLY A 11 -20.77 2.34 -10.39
CA GLY A 11 -21.43 1.05 -10.62
C GLY A 11 -22.20 0.58 -9.39
N ARG A 12 -21.54 0.59 -8.23
CA ARG A 12 -22.13 0.18 -6.95
C ARG A 12 -23.31 1.04 -6.53
N MET A 13 -23.20 2.36 -6.69
CA MET A 13 -24.29 3.29 -6.37
C MET A 13 -25.53 3.04 -7.24
N ARG A 14 -25.34 2.63 -8.50
CA ARG A 14 -26.46 2.24 -9.35
C ARG A 14 -27.08 0.93 -8.89
N ASP A 15 -26.26 -0.10 -8.76
CA ASP A 15 -26.73 -1.46 -8.51
C ASP A 15 -27.33 -1.63 -7.11
N GLU A 16 -26.71 -1.06 -6.09
CA GLU A 16 -27.06 -1.27 -4.67
C GLU A 16 -27.96 -0.16 -4.08
N PHE A 17 -28.25 0.91 -4.82
CA PHE A 17 -29.04 2.02 -4.31
C PHE A 17 -30.07 2.53 -5.30
N LEU A 18 -29.63 3.07 -6.45
CA LEU A 18 -30.56 3.74 -7.38
C LEU A 18 -31.55 2.78 -8.05
N ASN A 19 -31.16 1.51 -8.29
CA ASN A 19 -32.06 0.50 -8.86
C ASN A 19 -33.08 -0.03 -7.85
N GLU A 20 -32.81 0.08 -6.55
CA GLU A 20 -33.64 -0.49 -5.48
C GLU A 20 -34.50 0.58 -4.77
N THR A 21 -34.16 1.86 -4.91
CA THR A 21 -34.71 2.93 -4.06
C THR A 21 -35.47 3.98 -4.85
N LEU A 22 -36.79 4.08 -4.62
CA LEU A 22 -37.61 5.14 -5.22
C LEU A 22 -37.53 6.43 -4.40
N CYS A 23 -37.03 7.50 -5.01
CA CYS A 23 -36.99 8.82 -4.38
C CYS A 23 -38.30 9.60 -4.61
N ARG A 24 -39.02 9.93 -3.53
CA ARG A 24 -40.29 10.68 -3.59
C ARG A 24 -40.12 12.16 -3.93
N ASN A 25 -39.02 12.78 -3.47
CA ASN A 25 -38.67 14.17 -3.74
C ASN A 25 -37.16 14.39 -3.51
N LEU A 26 -36.68 15.60 -3.82
CA LEU A 26 -35.25 15.94 -3.70
C LEU A 26 -34.74 15.85 -2.25
N ALA A 27 -35.52 16.27 -1.25
CA ALA A 27 -35.10 16.21 0.15
C ALA A 27 -34.89 14.76 0.60
N HIS A 28 -35.84 13.89 0.25
CA HIS A 28 -35.76 12.45 0.51
C HIS A 28 -34.56 11.80 -0.19
N ALA A 29 -34.28 12.18 -1.44
CA ALA A 29 -33.11 11.70 -2.16
C ALA A 29 -31.81 12.09 -1.45
N ARG A 30 -31.69 13.34 -0.97
CA ARG A 30 -30.49 13.81 -0.26
C ARG A 30 -30.25 13.05 1.04
N GLU A 31 -31.32 12.79 1.80
CA GLU A 31 -31.24 12.02 3.04
C GLU A 31 -30.79 10.58 2.78
N LEU A 32 -31.45 9.89 1.84
CA LEU A 32 -31.12 8.50 1.51
C LEU A 32 -29.70 8.35 0.95
N ILE A 33 -29.26 9.27 0.09
CA ILE A 33 -27.89 9.28 -0.42
C ILE A 33 -26.90 9.49 0.71
N ALA A 34 -27.17 10.40 1.66
CA ALA A 34 -26.27 10.65 2.78
C ALA A 34 -26.11 9.40 3.67
N VAL A 35 -27.22 8.70 3.96
CA VAL A 35 -27.21 7.44 4.70
C VAL A 35 -26.41 6.38 3.95
N TRP A 36 -26.68 6.21 2.65
CA TRP A 36 -26.00 5.20 1.84
C TRP A 36 -24.49 5.47 1.72
N VAL A 37 -24.08 6.73 1.51
CA VAL A 37 -22.66 7.12 1.44
C VAL A 37 -21.96 6.87 2.78
N SER A 38 -22.63 7.14 3.90
CA SER A 38 -22.09 6.85 5.23
C SER A 38 -21.86 5.34 5.42
N ASP A 39 -22.84 4.52 5.05
CA ASP A 39 -22.74 3.06 5.13
C ASP A 39 -21.63 2.50 4.22
N TYR A 40 -21.58 2.95 2.96
CA TYR A 40 -20.56 2.56 1.99
C TYR A 40 -19.14 2.84 2.50
N ASN A 41 -18.94 4.01 3.12
CA ASN A 41 -17.63 4.46 3.58
C ASN A 41 -17.19 3.82 4.90
N THR A 42 -18.13 3.39 5.76
CA THR A 42 -17.80 3.00 7.15
C THR A 42 -18.08 1.56 7.49
N GLN A 43 -19.03 0.90 6.83
CA GLN A 43 -19.46 -0.46 7.17
C GLN A 43 -19.01 -1.50 6.14
N ARG A 44 -19.01 -1.15 4.84
CA ARG A 44 -18.78 -2.11 3.76
C ARG A 44 -17.29 -2.33 3.50
N SER A 45 -16.84 -3.59 3.53
CA SER A 45 -15.50 -3.98 3.12
C SER A 45 -15.41 -4.10 1.59
N HIS A 46 -14.30 -3.64 1.01
CA HIS A 46 -14.08 -3.68 -0.44
C HIS A 46 -12.85 -4.52 -0.76
N SER A 47 -13.02 -5.54 -1.60
CA SER A 47 -11.93 -6.42 -2.03
C SER A 47 -10.77 -5.66 -2.68
N ALA A 48 -11.07 -4.61 -3.45
CA ALA A 48 -10.07 -3.73 -4.05
C ALA A 48 -9.22 -2.96 -3.01
N LEU A 49 -9.70 -2.82 -1.77
CA LEU A 49 -9.00 -2.18 -0.66
C LEU A 49 -8.44 -3.22 0.33
N GLY A 50 -8.29 -4.48 -0.11
CA GLY A 50 -7.87 -5.57 0.77
C GLY A 50 -8.89 -5.91 1.84
N TYR A 51 -10.18 -5.87 1.50
CA TYR A 51 -11.31 -6.10 2.42
C TYR A 51 -11.41 -5.09 3.56
N GLN A 52 -10.88 -3.88 3.37
CA GLN A 52 -11.07 -2.75 4.27
C GLN A 52 -12.24 -1.88 3.83
N THR A 53 -12.79 -1.11 4.77
CA THR A 53 -13.73 -0.03 4.45
C THR A 53 -12.96 1.15 3.84
N PRO A 54 -13.60 2.01 3.03
CA PRO A 54 -12.94 3.17 2.44
C PRO A 54 -12.37 4.10 3.52
N ALA A 55 -13.10 4.31 4.62
CA ALA A 55 -12.61 5.10 5.75
C ALA A 55 -11.41 4.43 6.46
N GLY A 56 -11.43 3.11 6.63
CA GLY A 56 -10.31 2.36 7.19
C GLY A 56 -9.04 2.46 6.33
N TYR A 57 -9.20 2.30 5.01
CA TYR A 57 -8.12 2.47 4.06
C TYR A 57 -7.55 3.90 4.09
N ALA A 58 -8.40 4.93 4.08
CA ALA A 58 -7.97 6.32 4.16
C ALA A 58 -7.18 6.61 5.45
N ARG A 59 -7.60 6.04 6.59
CA ARG A 59 -6.89 6.18 7.87
C ARG A 59 -5.51 5.52 7.83
N ASN A 60 -5.42 4.31 7.27
CA ASN A 60 -4.14 3.62 7.11
C ASN A 60 -3.20 4.35 6.15
N LEU A 61 -3.74 4.91 5.06
CA LEU A 61 -2.97 5.74 4.14
C LEU A 61 -2.48 7.02 4.84
N THR A 62 -3.32 7.69 5.60
CA THR A 62 -2.96 8.89 6.36
C THR A 62 -1.84 8.57 7.36
N ASN A 63 -1.93 7.45 8.08
CA ASN A 63 -0.88 7.01 9.00
C ASN A 63 0.42 6.66 8.27
N ALA A 64 0.35 6.06 7.09
CA ALA A 64 1.53 5.74 6.29
C ALA A 64 2.24 7.02 5.80
N ILE A 65 1.47 8.04 5.38
CA ILE A 65 2.00 9.35 4.96
C ILE A 65 2.53 10.15 6.15
N ALA A 66 1.87 10.05 7.31
CA ALA A 66 2.25 10.78 8.53
C ALA A 66 3.42 10.13 9.28
N ARG A 67 3.78 8.88 9.01
CA ARG A 67 5.06 8.32 9.49
C ARG A 67 6.18 9.10 8.80
N PRO A 68 7.09 9.77 9.54
CA PRO A 68 8.30 10.28 8.91
C PRO A 68 8.98 9.12 8.21
N ALA A 69 9.58 9.37 7.05
CA ALA A 69 10.39 8.42 6.28
C ALA A 69 11.68 8.00 7.02
N ALA A 70 11.57 7.67 8.30
CA ALA A 70 12.64 7.23 9.17
C ALA A 70 12.49 5.72 9.34
N GLN A 71 12.87 4.97 8.30
CA GLN A 71 13.90 3.92 8.35
C GLN A 71 14.39 3.67 6.91
N ASP A 72 15.01 4.68 6.29
CA ASP A 72 16.04 4.47 5.25
C ASP A 72 17.40 4.10 5.87
N GLU A 73 17.46 4.01 7.20
CA GLU A 73 18.65 3.55 7.91
C GLU A 73 18.89 2.05 7.64
N SER A 74 19.78 1.80 6.67
CA SER A 74 20.62 0.61 6.53
C SER A 74 20.14 -0.51 5.59
N SER A 75 19.98 -0.22 4.30
CA SER A 75 20.23 -1.24 3.25
C SER A 75 21.69 -1.28 2.77
N ALA A 76 22.57 -0.40 3.25
CA ALA A 76 23.96 -0.29 2.80
C ALA A 76 25.01 -0.61 3.89
N ARG A 77 24.75 -1.60 4.76
CA ARG A 77 25.80 -2.18 5.63
C ARG A 77 25.83 -3.70 5.59
N GLN A 78 25.89 -4.27 4.40
CA GLN A 78 26.55 -5.56 4.22
C GLN A 78 27.52 -5.46 3.07
N ALA A 79 28.68 -4.84 3.34
CA ALA A 79 29.86 -5.08 2.53
C ALA A 79 30.28 -6.53 2.79
N THR A 80 29.76 -7.46 1.99
CA THR A 80 30.05 -8.90 2.06
C THR A 80 31.38 -9.24 1.40
N ALA A 81 32.44 -8.50 1.74
CA ALA A 81 33.80 -8.82 1.34
C ALA A 81 34.67 -8.86 2.59
N GLN A 82 35.06 -10.06 3.01
CA GLN A 82 36.15 -10.21 3.97
C GLN A 82 37.44 -9.71 3.28
N PRO A 83 38.28 -8.91 3.97
CA PRO A 83 39.56 -8.52 3.39
C PRO A 83 40.42 -9.77 3.17
N ALA A 84 41.05 -9.84 1.99
CA ALA A 84 41.95 -10.94 1.64
C ALA A 84 43.08 -11.06 2.68
N PRO A 85 43.46 -12.29 3.08
CA PRO A 85 44.58 -12.47 3.99
C PRO A 85 45.86 -11.94 3.32
N ILE A 86 46.60 -11.13 4.07
CA ILE A 86 47.89 -10.56 3.67
C ILE A 86 48.82 -11.72 3.28
N GLY A 87 49.14 -11.79 1.99
CA GLY A 87 50.12 -12.72 1.45
C GLY A 87 51.52 -12.28 1.87
N VAL A 88 52.13 -12.99 2.81
CA VAL A 88 53.57 -13.02 3.00
C VAL A 88 54.00 -14.48 2.99
N ASN A 89 54.63 -14.90 1.89
CA ASN A 89 55.42 -16.12 1.85
C ASN A 89 56.88 -15.71 1.68
N THR A 90 57.67 -15.89 2.73
CA THR A 90 59.13 -15.72 2.74
C THR A 90 59.82 -17.08 2.81
N ASN A 91 59.64 -17.94 1.81
CA ASN A 91 60.43 -19.16 1.71
C ASN A 91 61.27 -19.12 0.43
N TRP A 92 62.54 -18.75 0.61
CA TRP A 92 63.62 -18.89 -0.36
C TRP A 92 63.71 -20.33 -0.86
N ALA A 93 63.69 -20.53 -2.19
CA ALA A 93 63.94 -21.82 -2.81
C ALA A 93 65.46 -22.02 -3.01
N PRO A 94 66.04 -23.20 -2.68
CA PRO A 94 67.41 -23.50 -3.06
C PRO A 94 67.44 -23.91 -4.55
N VAL A 95 68.34 -23.29 -5.31
CA VAL A 95 68.72 -23.77 -6.66
C VAL A 95 69.61 -24.99 -6.50
N ALA A 96 69.18 -26.12 -7.05
CA ALA A 96 70.04 -27.26 -7.34
C ALA A 96 70.63 -27.03 -8.74
N ALA A 97 71.95 -26.94 -8.84
CA ALA A 97 72.67 -26.99 -10.11
C ALA A 97 73.42 -28.33 -10.17
N GLY A 98 73.12 -29.10 -11.21
CA GLY A 98 74.04 -30.10 -11.76
C GLY A 98 75.08 -29.44 -12.66
#